data_AF-A0A971TEH1-F1
#
_entry.id   AF-A0A971TEH1-F1
#
_cell.length_a   1.000
_cell.length_b   1.000
_cell.length_c   1.000
_cell.angle_alpha   90.00
_cell.angle_beta   90.00
_cell.angle_gamma   90.00
#
_symmetry.space_group_name_H-M   'P 1'
#
loop_
_entity.id
_entity.type
_entity.pdbx_description
1 polymer ?
#
loop_
_entity_poly.entity_id
_entity_poly.type
_entity_poly.pdbx_seq_one_letter_code
_entity_poly.pdbx_strand_id
1 'polypeptide(L)'
;MKEGYPRVLLGSPVRQKAEILSNFLLSIKELSLSTIDVDFYFIDDNIEEESSQLLVSFATENPNTLITKVEDDRPYICNESTHIWEEELIWKVAEFKNSIINKAREDDYDYLFLVDSDLVL
;
A
#
# COMPACT_ATOMS: atom_id res chain seq x y z
N MET A 1 25.31 2.13 17.10
CA MET A 1 23.90 2.56 17.11
C MET A 1 23.79 3.65 16.07
N LYS A 2 22.89 3.55 15.08
CA LYS A 2 22.66 4.66 14.14
C LYS A 2 22.13 5.85 14.94
N GLU A 3 22.76 7.01 14.82
CA GLU A 3 22.21 8.27 15.36
C GLU A 3 21.04 8.68 14.46
N GLY A 4 19.81 8.59 14.98
CA GLY A 4 18.56 8.90 14.25
C GLY A 4 17.39 8.06 14.75
N TYR A 5 16.15 8.45 14.43
CA TYR A 5 15.00 7.58 14.64
C TYR A 5 15.06 6.41 13.64
N PRO A 6 14.59 5.21 14.02
CA PRO A 6 14.50 4.09 13.08
C PRO A 6 13.63 4.45 11.88
N ARG A 7 14.11 4.17 10.67
CA ARG A 7 13.35 4.38 9.43
C ARG A 7 12.48 3.17 9.14
N VAL A 8 11.18 3.39 8.99
CA VAL A 8 10.18 2.36 8.73
C VAL A 8 9.50 2.64 7.39
N LEU A 9 9.50 1.67 6.48
CA LEU A 9 8.64 1.73 5.30
C LEU A 9 7.31 1.08 5.64
N LEU A 10 6.20 1.84 5.63
CA LEU A 10 4.86 1.27 5.64
C LEU A 10 4.44 0.99 4.21
N GLY A 11 4.32 -0.28 3.87
CA GLY A 11 3.99 -0.72 2.52
C GLY A 11 2.64 -1.40 2.44
N SER A 12 1.82 -1.03 1.45
CA SER A 12 0.51 -1.66 1.25
C SER A 12 0.12 -1.75 -0.22
N PRO A 13 -0.21 -2.95 -0.73
CA PRO A 13 -1.01 -3.08 -1.95
C PRO A 13 -2.44 -2.61 -1.69
N VAL A 14 -2.95 -1.75 -2.57
CA VAL A 14 -4.25 -1.09 -2.41
C VAL A 14 -5.16 -1.43 -3.58
N ARG A 15 -6.21 -2.18 -3.27
CA ARG A 15 -7.36 -2.40 -4.14
C ARG A 15 -8.61 -2.45 -3.28
N GLN A 16 -9.18 -1.29 -3.00
CA GLN A 16 -10.29 -1.12 -2.07
C GLN A 16 -11.33 -0.14 -2.61
N LYS A 17 -12.55 -0.26 -2.09
CA LYS A 17 -13.59 0.77 -2.29
C LYS A 17 -13.20 2.04 -1.55
N ALA A 18 -13.61 3.19 -2.07
CA ALA A 18 -13.27 4.49 -1.50
C ALA A 18 -13.59 4.60 0.00
N GLU A 19 -14.73 4.05 0.45
CA GLU A 19 -15.13 4.04 1.86
C GLU A 19 -14.12 3.31 2.76
N ILE A 20 -13.69 2.10 2.39
CA ILE A 20 -12.74 1.31 3.17
C ILE A 20 -11.38 2.00 3.17
N LEU A 21 -10.93 2.44 1.99
CA LEU A 21 -9.65 3.11 1.82
C LEU A 21 -9.56 4.40 2.65
N SER A 22 -10.64 5.18 2.70
CA SER A 22 -10.67 6.42 3.49
C SER A 22 -10.44 6.15 4.99
N ASN A 23 -10.99 5.07 5.54
CA ASN A 23 -10.79 4.67 6.92
C ASN A 23 -9.36 4.18 7.19
N PHE A 24 -8.81 3.37 6.28
CA PHE A 24 -7.41 2.94 6.35
C PHE A 24 -6.47 4.14 6.35
N LEU A 25 -6.60 5.05 5.36
CA LEU A 25 -5.77 6.24 5.24
C LEU A 25 -5.88 7.18 6.44
N LEU A 26 -7.09 7.32 7.01
CA LEU A 26 -7.28 8.09 8.24
C LEU A 26 -6.53 7.45 9.42
N SER A 27 -6.66 6.14 9.61
CA SER A 27 -6.01 5.43 10.72
C SER A 27 -4.49 5.54 10.68
N ILE A 28 -3.87 5.40 9.50
CA ILE A 28 -2.41 5.51 9.37
C ILE A 28 -1.93 6.96 9.53
N LYS A 29 -2.76 7.94 9.18
CA LYS A 29 -2.48 9.38 9.37
C LYS A 29 -2.50 9.77 10.85
N GLU A 30 -3.30 9.08 11.66
CA GLU A 30 -3.45 9.35 13.10
C GLU A 30 -2.45 8.57 13.97
N LEU A 31 -1.59 7.73 13.38
CA LEU A 31 -0.57 6.99 14.12
C LEU A 31 0.37 7.92 14.89
N SER A 32 0.73 7.51 16.11
CA SER A 32 1.74 8.21 16.90
C SER A 32 3.15 7.84 16.43
N LEU A 33 3.76 8.71 15.63
CA LEU A 33 5.07 8.48 15.01
C LEU A 33 6.23 9.18 15.74
N SER A 34 6.07 9.53 17.02
CA SER A 34 7.03 10.37 17.75
C SER A 34 8.42 9.74 17.97
N THR A 35 8.58 8.45 17.66
CA THR A 35 9.81 7.67 17.92
C THR A 35 10.37 6.97 16.68
N ILE A 36 9.75 7.13 15.51
CA ILE A 36 10.13 6.49 14.25
C ILE A 36 9.92 7.45 13.08
N ASP A 37 10.76 7.35 12.06
CA ASP A 37 10.55 8.06 10.80
C ASP A 37 9.85 7.08 9.84
N VAL A 38 8.62 7.40 9.43
CA VAL A 38 7.84 6.54 8.53
C VAL A 38 7.80 7.14 7.15
N ASP A 39 8.08 6.33 6.14
CA ASP A 39 7.75 6.62 4.73
C ASP A 39 6.63 5.67 4.30
N PHE A 40 5.76 6.11 3.39
CA PHE A 40 4.64 5.30 2.90
C PHE A 40 4.90 4.83 1.47
N TYR A 41 4.57 3.58 1.16
CA TYR A 41 4.61 3.07 -0.20
C TYR A 41 3.35 2.28 -0.55
N PHE A 42 2.54 2.86 -1.44
CA PHE A 42 1.32 2.25 -1.94
C PHE A 42 1.48 1.73 -3.36
N ILE A 43 1.01 0.51 -3.59
CA ILE A 43 0.81 -0.03 -4.94
C ILE A 43 -0.67 0.10 -5.26
N ASP A 44 -1.00 0.99 -6.19
CA ASP A 44 -2.36 1.30 -6.59
C ASP A 44 -2.82 0.31 -7.67
N ASP A 45 -3.55 -0.73 -7.24
CA ASP A 45 -4.27 -1.70 -8.09
C ASP A 45 -5.79 -1.44 -8.02
N ASN A 46 -6.22 -0.21 -7.68
CA ASN A 46 -7.63 0.12 -7.59
C ASN A 46 -8.30 0.09 -8.97
N ILE A 47 -9.55 -0.37 -8.98
CA ILE A 47 -10.43 -0.30 -10.17
C ILE A 47 -11.17 1.04 -10.20
N GLU A 48 -11.57 1.54 -9.03
CA GLU A 48 -12.30 2.80 -8.87
C GLU A 48 -11.32 3.98 -8.89
N GLU A 49 -11.51 4.89 -9.83
CA GLU A 49 -10.69 6.10 -9.94
C GLU A 49 -10.77 6.97 -8.67
N GLU A 50 -11.91 6.96 -7.97
CA GLU A 50 -12.07 7.63 -6.68
C GLU A 50 -11.07 7.11 -5.63
N SER A 51 -10.87 5.79 -5.56
CA SER A 51 -9.88 5.18 -4.67
C SER A 51 -8.45 5.55 -5.03
N SER A 52 -8.10 5.56 -6.33
CA SER A 52 -6.80 6.06 -6.78
C SER A 52 -6.60 7.54 -6.42
N GLN A 53 -7.64 8.36 -6.54
CA GLN A 53 -7.60 9.78 -6.16
C GLN A 53 -7.36 9.97 -4.66
N LEU A 54 -7.94 9.13 -3.80
CA LEU A 54 -7.67 9.17 -2.36
C LEU A 54 -6.17 8.96 -2.05
N LEU A 55 -5.50 8.04 -2.75
CA LEU A 55 -4.05 7.85 -2.60
C LEU A 55 -3.27 9.08 -3.05
N VAL A 56 -3.63 9.69 -4.19
CA VAL A 56 -2.99 10.91 -4.69
C VAL A 56 -3.17 12.09 -3.72
N SER A 57 -4.37 12.26 -3.17
CA SER A 57 -4.65 13.26 -2.13
C SER A 57 -3.80 13.01 -0.88
N PHE A 58 -3.71 11.76 -0.42
CA PHE A 58 -2.86 11.40 0.71
C PHE A 58 -1.38 11.73 0.44
N ALA A 59 -0.85 11.41 -0.74
CA ALA A 59 0.54 11.72 -1.09
C ALA A 59 0.81 13.23 -1.24
N THR A 60 -0.22 14.01 -1.61
CA THR A 60 -0.12 15.47 -1.64
C THR A 60 0.00 16.05 -0.23
N GLU A 61 -0.70 15.47 0.74
CA GLU A 61 -0.64 15.87 2.15
C GLU A 61 0.60 15.32 2.88
N ASN A 62 1.15 14.20 2.40
CA ASN A 62 2.25 13.46 3.02
C ASN A 62 3.37 13.24 1.98
N PRO A 63 4.33 14.18 1.84
CA PRO A 63 5.37 14.13 0.80
C PRO A 63 6.32 12.93 0.87
N ASN A 64 6.34 12.23 2.00
CA ASN A 64 7.03 10.96 2.25
C ASN A 64 6.26 9.73 1.72
N THR A 65 5.28 9.94 0.83
CA THR A 65 4.48 8.88 0.21
C THR A 65 4.91 8.63 -1.22
N LEU A 66 5.22 7.38 -1.55
CA LEU A 66 5.41 6.87 -2.90
C LEU A 66 4.16 6.11 -3.35
N ILE A 67 3.76 6.31 -4.59
CA ILE A 67 2.68 5.54 -5.23
C ILE A 67 3.21 4.93 -6.52
N THR A 68 3.01 3.64 -6.70
CA THR A 68 3.18 2.95 -7.99
C THR A 68 1.82 2.51 -8.48
N LYS A 69 1.33 3.11 -9.57
CA LYS A 69 0.09 2.68 -10.22
C LYS A 69 0.38 1.43 -11.04
N VAL A 70 -0.48 0.43 -10.89
CA VAL A 70 -0.42 -0.80 -11.67
C VAL A 70 -1.08 -0.53 -13.03
N GLU A 71 -0.28 -0.54 -14.09
CA GLU A 71 -0.79 -0.52 -15.46
C GLU A 71 -1.18 -1.94 -15.86
N ASP A 72 -2.40 -2.37 -15.54
CA ASP A 72 -2.89 -3.70 -15.93
C ASP A 72 -4.29 -3.57 -16.56
N ASP A 73 -4.33 -3.57 -17.89
CA ASP A 73 -5.53 -3.55 -18.74
C ASP A 73 -6.35 -4.86 -18.71
N ARG A 74 -6.05 -5.78 -17.77
CA ARG A 74 -6.68 -7.11 -17.73
C ARG A 74 -8.03 -7.05 -17.00
N PRO A 75 -9.15 -7.33 -17.68
CA PRO A 75 -10.47 -7.30 -17.05
C PRO A 75 -10.57 -8.39 -15.98
N TYR A 76 -10.90 -7.99 -14.75
CA TYR A 76 -11.29 -8.91 -13.69
C TYR A 76 -12.71 -9.45 -13.99
N ILE A 77 -12.79 -10.64 -14.59
CA ILE A 77 -14.08 -11.27 -14.90
C ILE A 77 -14.54 -12.04 -13.66
N CYS A 78 -15.47 -11.47 -12.90
CA CYS A 78 -16.08 -12.11 -11.74
C CYS A 78 -17.26 -12.98 -12.22
N ASN A 79 -17.10 -14.30 -12.26
CA ASN A 79 -18.16 -15.24 -12.62
C ASN A 79 -18.83 -15.78 -11.34
N GLU A 80 -20.15 -15.97 -11.33
CA GLU A 80 -20.94 -16.47 -10.17
C GLU A 80 -20.66 -17.93 -9.76
N SER A 81 -19.57 -18.53 -10.24
CA SER A 81 -19.16 -19.88 -9.88
C SER A 81 -17.77 -19.86 -9.26
N THR A 82 -17.74 -20.02 -7.94
CA THR A 82 -16.58 -20.36 -7.08
C THR A 82 -15.48 -19.30 -6.94
N HIS A 83 -15.15 -18.95 -5.68
CA HIS A 83 -13.94 -18.23 -5.27
C HIS A 83 -12.68 -19.05 -5.63
N ILE A 84 -12.35 -19.14 -6.90
CA ILE A 84 -11.06 -19.63 -7.35
C ILE A 84 -10.12 -18.43 -7.23
N TRP A 85 -9.25 -18.45 -6.22
CA TRP A 85 -8.04 -17.65 -6.30
C TRP A 85 -7.26 -18.19 -7.49
N GLU A 86 -7.44 -17.57 -8.66
CA GLU A 86 -6.60 -17.87 -9.80
C GLU A 86 -5.16 -17.64 -9.36
N GLU A 87 -4.30 -18.63 -9.56
CA GLU A 87 -2.88 -18.58 -9.14
C GLU A 87 -2.21 -17.26 -9.57
N GLU A 88 -2.67 -16.69 -10.69
CA GLU A 88 -2.29 -15.38 -11.20
C GLU A 88 -2.52 -14.24 -10.20
N LEU A 89 -3.64 -14.23 -9.46
CA LEU A 89 -3.93 -13.20 -8.44
C LEU A 89 -2.98 -13.32 -7.24
N ILE A 90 -2.63 -14.55 -6.85
CA ILE A 90 -1.68 -14.79 -5.76
C ILE A 90 -0.30 -14.27 -6.17
N TRP A 91 0.16 -14.62 -7.37
CA TRP A 91 1.44 -14.14 -7.88
C TRP A 91 1.46 -12.63 -8.09
N LYS A 92 0.36 -12.03 -8.58
CA LYS A 92 0.22 -10.57 -8.70
C LYS A 92 0.42 -9.87 -7.36
N VAL A 93 -0.25 -10.32 -6.30
CA VAL A 93 -0.07 -9.74 -4.94
C VAL A 93 1.35 -10.02 -4.41
N ALA A 94 1.93 -11.19 -4.70
CA ALA A 94 3.30 -11.49 -4.32
C ALA A 94 4.31 -10.55 -5.01
N GLU A 95 4.12 -10.23 -6.29
CA GLU A 95 4.92 -9.25 -7.03
C GLU A 95 4.81 -7.86 -6.41
N PHE A 96 3.61 -7.45 -5.98
CA PHE A 96 3.42 -6.19 -5.27
C PHE A 96 4.22 -6.15 -3.96
N LYS A 97 4.12 -7.20 -3.14
CA LYS A 97 4.88 -7.30 -1.89
C LYS A 97 6.39 -7.36 -2.15
N ASN A 98 6.83 -8.03 -3.22
CA ASN A 98 8.23 -8.05 -3.64
C ASN A 98 8.75 -6.66 -4.00
N SER A 99 7.98 -5.87 -4.74
CA SER A 99 8.34 -4.48 -5.07
C SER A 99 8.52 -3.62 -3.82
N ILE A 100 7.62 -3.75 -2.84
CA ILE A 100 7.74 -3.06 -1.55
C ILE A 100 9.00 -3.52 -0.78
N ILE A 101 9.24 -4.83 -0.72
CA ILE A 101 10.42 -5.39 -0.04
C ILE A 101 11.71 -4.90 -0.70
N ASN A 102 11.76 -4.90 -2.03
CA ASN A 102 12.92 -4.40 -2.77
C ASN A 102 13.15 -2.92 -2.48
N LYS A 103 12.09 -2.11 -2.47
CA LYS A 103 12.18 -0.69 -2.10
C LYS A 103 12.74 -0.50 -0.69
N ALA A 104 12.25 -1.27 0.29
CA ALA A 104 12.76 -1.22 1.65
C ALA A 104 14.27 -1.53 1.73
N ARG A 105 14.72 -2.52 0.94
CA ARG A 105 16.12 -2.96 0.89
C ARG A 105 17.03 -1.98 0.15
N GLU A 106 16.59 -1.42 -0.96
CA GLU A 106 17.37 -0.50 -1.81
C GLU A 106 17.60 0.85 -1.13
N ASP A 107 16.62 1.30 -0.33
CA ASP A 107 16.66 2.58 0.39
C ASP A 107 17.17 2.44 1.85
N ASP A 108 17.67 1.27 2.23
CA ASP A 108 18.27 0.96 3.54
C ASP A 108 17.35 1.27 4.74
N TYR A 109 16.05 0.94 4.64
CA TYR A 109 15.13 1.04 5.78
C TYR A 109 15.52 0.07 6.90
N ASP A 110 15.33 0.48 8.15
CA ASP A 110 15.61 -0.37 9.31
C ASP A 110 14.50 -1.40 9.53
N TYR A 111 13.25 -1.04 9.19
CA TYR A 111 12.10 -1.93 9.28
C TYR A 111 11.16 -1.77 8.08
N LEU A 112 10.47 -2.86 7.75
CA LEU A 112 9.36 -2.89 6.81
C LEU A 112 8.10 -3.30 7.56
N PHE A 113 7.07 -2.47 7.47
CA PHE A 113 5.74 -2.76 7.98
C PHE A 113 4.78 -2.96 6.81
N LEU A 114 4.60 -4.23 6.43
CA LEU A 114 3.62 -4.62 5.41
C LEU A 114 2.23 -4.71 6.05
N VAL A 115 1.28 -3.95 5.51
CA VAL A 115 -0.10 -3.89 6.02
C VAL A 115 -1.10 -4.05 4.88
N ASP A 116 -2.20 -4.72 5.14
CA ASP A 116 -3.32 -4.83 4.21
C ASP A 116 -4.23 -3.59 4.33
N SER A 117 -4.76 -3.11 3.21
CA SER A 117 -5.49 -1.83 3.10
C SER A 117 -6.93 -1.86 3.63
N ASP A 118 -7.36 -2.98 4.22
CA ASP A 118 -8.65 -3.17 4.90
C ASP A 118 -8.53 -3.19 6.44
N LEU A 119 -7.35 -2.93 6.98
CA LEU A 119 -7.11 -2.83 8.42
C LEU A 119 -7.22 -1.38 8.92
N VAL A 120 -7.63 -1.20 10.17
CA VAL A 120 -7.59 0.08 10.89
C VAL A 120 -6.56 -0.06 12.01
N LEU A 121 -5.65 0.90 12.12
CA LEU A 121 -4.52 0.88 13.06
C LEU A 121 -4.63 1.92 14.18
#